data_AF-A0A0S8EG67-F1
#
_entry.id   AF-A0A0S8EG67-F1
#
_cell.length_a   1.000
_cell.length_b   1.000
_cell.length_c   1.000
_cell.angle_alpha   90.00
_cell.angle_beta   90.00
_cell.angle_gamma   90.00
#
_symmetry.space_group_name_H-M   'P 1'
#
loop_
_entity.id
_entity.type
_entity.pdbx_description
1 polymer ?
#
loop_
_entity_poly.entity_id
_entity_poly.type
_entity_poly.pdbx_seq_one_letter_code
_entity_poly.pdbx_strand_id
1 'polypeptide(L)'
;SIIAAGGFRNSADVLKAIALGADAVYIGTAALIALGCTVCQQCHTGKCAWGICTTDPTLSRRVNPEIGARRLVNLLRGWSLEIKEMLGGMGINALESLRGNRLHLRGVGLSDGELDVLGVRLAGR
;
A
#
# COMPACT_ATOMS: atom_id res chain seq x y z
N SER A 1 3.18 11.73 -14.44
CA SER A 1 2.70 11.03 -13.24
C SER A 1 3.46 9.73 -13.04
N ILE A 2 3.98 9.49 -11.84
CA ILE A 2 4.76 8.34 -11.39
C ILE A 2 3.86 7.51 -10.47
N ILE A 3 3.75 6.21 -10.76
CA ILE A 3 3.00 5.27 -9.93
C ILE A 3 4.00 4.35 -9.24
N ALA A 4 4.03 4.37 -7.91
CA ALA A 4 4.86 3.45 -7.13
C ALA A 4 4.10 2.14 -6.88
N ALA A 5 4.78 1.01 -7.05
CA ALA A 5 4.24 -0.32 -6.79
C ALA A 5 5.26 -1.18 -6.05
N GLY A 6 4.77 -2.20 -5.34
CA GLY A 6 5.61 -3.20 -4.66
C GLY A 6 5.59 -3.06 -3.14
N GLY A 7 5.09 -4.10 -2.46
CA GLY A 7 5.25 -4.24 -1.02
C GLY A 7 4.43 -3.30 -0.12
N PHE A 8 3.60 -2.41 -0.67
CA PHE A 8 2.69 -1.52 0.09
C PHE A 8 1.64 -2.31 0.86
N ARG A 9 1.74 -2.28 2.19
CA ARG A 9 0.94 -3.11 3.11
C ARG A 9 0.08 -2.33 4.08
N ASN A 10 0.31 -1.03 4.21
CA ASN A 10 -0.39 -0.13 5.13
C ASN A 10 -0.42 1.29 4.55
N SER A 11 -1.21 2.16 5.17
CA SER A 11 -1.36 3.58 4.83
C SER A 11 -0.04 4.36 4.95
N ALA A 12 0.79 4.05 5.94
CA ALA A 12 2.06 4.75 6.17
C ALA A 12 3.06 4.51 5.02
N ASP A 13 3.11 3.31 4.44
CA ASP A 13 3.94 3.01 3.28
C ASP A 13 3.49 3.81 2.05
N VAL A 14 2.16 3.94 1.87
CA VAL A 14 1.59 4.79 0.81
C VAL A 14 2.04 6.23 1.01
N LEU A 15 1.91 6.75 2.23
CA LEU A 15 2.26 8.12 2.57
C LEU A 15 3.76 8.41 2.34
N LYS A 16 4.64 7.48 2.74
CA LYS A 16 6.08 7.56 2.48
C LYS A 16 6.39 7.62 0.98
N ALA A 17 5.74 6.79 0.16
CA ALA A 17 5.96 6.82 -1.29
C ALA A 17 5.52 8.14 -1.93
N ILE A 18 4.38 8.70 -1.51
CA ILE A 18 3.94 10.03 -1.97
C ILE A 18 4.96 11.10 -1.55
N ALA A 19 5.41 11.09 -0.30
CA ALA A 19 6.42 12.02 0.21
C ALA A 19 7.76 11.93 -0.55
N LEU A 20 8.14 10.73 -1.00
CA LEU A 20 9.32 10.51 -1.85
C LEU A 20 9.13 10.94 -3.31
N GLY A 21 7.91 11.27 -3.72
CA GLY A 21 7.60 11.86 -5.03
C GLY A 21 6.62 11.07 -5.91
N ALA A 22 6.04 9.97 -5.43
CA ALA A 22 5.02 9.25 -6.21
C ALA A 22 3.73 10.08 -6.36
N ASP A 23 3.09 10.01 -7.52
CA ASP A 23 1.78 10.63 -7.76
C ASP A 23 0.64 9.72 -7.29
N ALA A 24 0.84 8.40 -7.36
CA ALA A 24 -0.11 7.40 -6.88
C ALA A 24 0.62 6.12 -6.43
N VAL A 25 -0.08 5.29 -5.67
CA VAL A 25 0.41 3.99 -5.20
C VAL A 25 -0.51 2.87 -5.67
N TYR A 26 0.08 1.87 -6.31
CA TYR A 26 -0.61 0.65 -6.73
C TYR A 26 -0.51 -0.42 -5.65
N ILE A 27 -1.65 -1.01 -5.28
CA ILE A 27 -1.73 -2.10 -4.30
C ILE A 27 -2.16 -3.41 -4.98
N GLY A 28 -1.34 -4.45 -4.85
CA GLY A 28 -1.65 -5.78 -5.34
C GLY A 28 -1.94 -6.73 -4.18
N THR A 29 -0.90 -7.19 -3.50
CA THR A 29 -1.01 -8.20 -2.42
C THR A 29 -1.95 -7.79 -1.30
N ALA A 30 -1.93 -6.53 -0.86
CA ALA A 30 -2.86 -6.05 0.19
C ALA A 30 -4.32 -6.15 -0.26
N ALA A 31 -4.63 -5.84 -1.53
CA ALA A 31 -5.96 -5.99 -2.09
C ALA A 31 -6.36 -7.47 -2.20
N LEU A 32 -5.45 -8.35 -2.62
CA LEU A 32 -5.71 -9.80 -2.67
C LEU A 32 -5.97 -10.38 -1.27
N ILE A 33 -5.23 -9.93 -0.25
CA ILE A 33 -5.46 -10.35 1.14
C ILE A 33 -6.84 -9.88 1.62
N ALA A 34 -7.25 -8.65 1.32
CA ALA A 34 -8.60 -8.17 1.63
C ALA A 34 -9.70 -8.99 0.94
N LEU A 35 -9.45 -9.50 -0.28
CA LEU A 35 -10.36 -10.42 -0.96
C LEU A 35 -10.43 -11.81 -0.28
N GLY A 36 -9.39 -12.22 0.46
CA GLY A 36 -9.32 -13.50 1.16
C GLY A 36 -8.09 -14.35 0.85
N CYS A 37 -7.08 -13.80 0.17
CA CYS A 37 -5.83 -14.51 -0.07
C CYS A 37 -5.09 -14.78 1.25
N THR A 38 -4.65 -16.02 1.47
CA THR A 38 -3.81 -16.39 2.62
C THR A 38 -2.34 -16.57 2.26
N VAL A 39 -1.92 -16.09 1.08
CA VAL A 39 -0.53 -16.10 0.62
C VAL A 39 0.06 -17.53 0.59
N CYS A 40 -0.69 -18.50 0.07
CA CYS A 40 -0.21 -19.89 -0.07
C CYS A 40 0.83 -20.09 -1.19
N GLN A 41 1.08 -19.07 -2.02
CA GLN A 41 2.07 -19.06 -3.10
C GLN A 41 1.91 -20.14 -4.19
N GLN A 42 0.72 -20.76 -4.29
CA GLN A 42 0.41 -21.77 -5.30
C GLN A 42 -0.30 -21.21 -6.54
N CYS A 43 -0.30 -19.90 -6.75
CA CYS A 43 -1.05 -19.24 -7.82
C CYS A 43 -0.70 -19.76 -9.22
N HIS A 44 0.57 -20.10 -9.46
CA HIS A 44 1.09 -20.61 -10.73
C HIS A 44 0.51 -21.98 -11.13
N THR A 45 -0.07 -22.73 -10.20
CA THR A 45 -0.66 -24.05 -10.46
C THR A 45 -2.05 -23.96 -11.11
N GLY A 46 -2.68 -22.78 -11.08
CA GLY A 46 -4.09 -22.60 -11.46
C GLY A 46 -5.09 -23.23 -10.46
N LYS A 47 -4.62 -23.83 -9.36
CA LYS A 47 -5.45 -24.53 -8.35
C LYS A 47 -5.50 -23.76 -7.03
N CYS A 48 -5.70 -22.44 -7.09
CA CYS A 48 -5.80 -21.61 -5.88
C CYS A 48 -6.91 -22.13 -4.95
N ALA A 49 -6.53 -22.55 -3.74
CA ALA A 49 -7.47 -23.05 -2.75
C ALA A 49 -8.54 -22.02 -2.34
N TRP A 50 -8.26 -20.74 -2.54
CA TRP A 50 -9.14 -19.63 -2.21
C TRP A 50 -9.95 -19.10 -3.39
N GLY A 51 -9.81 -19.70 -4.58
CA GLY A 51 -10.62 -19.35 -5.74
C GLY A 51 -10.25 -18.03 -6.44
N ILE A 52 -9.17 -17.36 -6.02
CA ILE A 52 -8.77 -16.05 -6.56
C ILE A 52 -7.99 -16.21 -7.88
N CYS A 53 -6.91 -17.01 -7.87
CA CYS A 53 -6.06 -17.25 -9.03
C CYS A 53 -6.34 -18.63 -9.63
N THR A 54 -7.48 -18.79 -10.29
CA THR A 54 -7.90 -20.03 -10.94
C THR A 54 -8.86 -19.76 -12.09
N THR A 55 -8.84 -20.63 -13.11
CA THR A 55 -9.83 -20.65 -14.19
C THR A 55 -10.88 -21.75 -13.98
N ASP A 56 -10.71 -22.58 -12.95
CA ASP A 56 -11.66 -23.65 -12.60
C ASP A 56 -12.96 -23.06 -12.03
N PRO A 57 -14.12 -23.28 -12.69
CA PRO A 57 -15.41 -22.74 -12.25
C PRO A 57 -15.87 -23.23 -10.87
N THR A 58 -15.38 -24.38 -10.40
CA THR A 58 -15.71 -24.92 -9.08
C THR A 58 -14.94 -24.22 -7.98
N LEU A 59 -13.66 -23.89 -8.24
CA LEU A 59 -12.80 -23.17 -7.30
C LEU A 59 -13.15 -21.68 -7.26
N SER A 60 -13.44 -21.05 -8.40
CA SER A 60 -13.75 -19.61 -8.46
C SER A 60 -15.01 -19.24 -7.67
N ARG A 61 -15.99 -20.15 -7.57
CA ARG A 61 -17.20 -19.99 -6.73
C ARG A 61 -16.91 -19.81 -5.23
N ARG A 62 -15.70 -20.11 -4.76
CA ARG A 62 -15.28 -19.88 -3.37
C ARG A 62 -15.16 -18.38 -3.03
N VAL A 63 -14.97 -17.53 -4.04
CA VAL A 63 -14.93 -16.08 -3.87
C VAL A 63 -16.33 -15.52 -4.11
N ASN A 64 -16.92 -14.91 -3.09
CA ASN A 64 -18.13 -14.11 -3.25
C ASN A 64 -17.73 -12.66 -3.65
N PRO A 65 -18.06 -12.17 -4.85
CA PRO A 65 -17.64 -10.86 -5.33
C PRO A 65 -18.17 -9.70 -4.48
N GLU A 66 -19.39 -9.78 -3.96
CA GLU A 66 -20.01 -8.72 -3.17
C GLU A 66 -19.31 -8.54 -1.81
N ILE A 67 -19.01 -9.64 -1.14
CA ILE A 67 -18.23 -9.66 0.10
C ILE A 67 -16.80 -9.19 -0.17
N GLY A 68 -16.17 -9.67 -1.24
CA GLY A 68 -14.83 -9.25 -1.65
C GLY A 68 -14.73 -7.74 -1.89
N ALA A 69 -15.66 -7.18 -2.68
CA ALA A 69 -15.75 -5.76 -2.95
C ALA A 69 -15.94 -4.95 -1.66
N ARG A 70 -16.85 -5.38 -0.76
CA ARG A 70 -17.07 -4.72 0.53
C ARG A 70 -15.81 -4.73 1.39
N ARG A 71 -15.07 -5.84 1.45
CA ARG A 71 -13.79 -5.93 2.19
C ARG A 71 -12.73 -5.01 1.62
N LEU A 72 -12.61 -4.96 0.29
CA LEU A 72 -11.67 -4.06 -0.39
C LEU A 72 -12.00 -2.59 -0.15
N VAL A 73 -13.28 -2.21 -0.24
CA VAL A 73 -13.75 -0.86 0.09
C VAL A 73 -13.43 -0.51 1.55
N ASN A 74 -13.64 -1.44 2.48
CA ASN A 74 -13.31 -1.22 3.89
C ASN A 74 -11.80 -1.00 4.10
N LEU A 75 -10.93 -1.76 3.42
CA LEU A 75 -9.48 -1.55 3.47
C LEU A 75 -9.12 -0.14 2.98
N LEU A 76 -9.59 0.24 1.78
CA LEU A 76 -9.31 1.55 1.19
C LEU A 76 -9.85 2.70 2.04
N ARG A 77 -11.04 2.54 2.63
CA ARG A 77 -11.64 3.51 3.53
C ARG A 77 -10.82 3.65 4.82
N GLY A 78 -10.40 2.54 5.41
CA GLY A 78 -9.53 2.53 6.60
C GLY A 78 -8.23 3.29 6.34
N TRP A 79 -7.54 2.94 5.25
CA TRP A 79 -6.31 3.63 4.86
C TRP A 79 -6.53 5.11 4.54
N SER A 80 -7.66 5.48 3.91
CA SER A 80 -7.98 6.88 3.65
C SER A 80 -8.15 7.69 4.95
N LEU A 81 -8.75 7.10 5.98
CA LEU A 81 -8.89 7.74 7.29
C LEU A 81 -7.53 7.88 7.98
N GLU A 82 -6.73 6.80 8.02
CA GLU A 82 -5.37 6.82 8.58
C GLU A 82 -4.46 7.85 7.88
N ILE A 83 -4.56 7.96 6.55
CA ILE A 83 -3.83 8.99 5.78
C ILE A 83 -4.25 10.39 6.21
N LYS A 84 -5.56 10.64 6.36
CA LYS A 84 -6.07 11.95 6.82
C LYS A 84 -5.59 12.27 8.23
N GLU A 85 -5.56 11.29 9.13
CA GLU A 85 -5.04 11.45 10.48
C GLU A 85 -3.54 11.80 10.46
N MET A 86 -2.73 11.08 9.68
CA MET A 86 -1.30 11.38 9.54
C MET A 86 -1.05 12.76 8.92
N LEU A 87 -1.80 13.13 7.87
CA LEU A 87 -1.72 14.47 7.27
C LEU A 87 -2.08 15.56 8.26
N GLY A 88 -3.16 15.37 9.04
CA GLY A 88 -3.58 16.27 10.10
C GLY A 88 -2.51 16.41 11.19
N GLY A 89 -1.88 15.31 11.61
CA GLY A 89 -0.76 15.32 12.56
C GLY A 89 0.48 16.08 12.07
N MET A 90 0.67 16.18 10.75
CA MET A 90 1.74 16.96 10.13
C MET A 90 1.35 18.41 9.82
N GLY A 91 0.09 18.80 10.03
CA GLY A 91 -0.44 20.11 9.65
C GLY A 91 -0.60 20.30 8.13
N ILE A 92 -0.76 19.20 7.38
CA ILE A 92 -0.88 19.22 5.92
C ILE A 92 -2.36 19.05 5.54
N ASN A 93 -2.89 19.99 4.75
CA ASN A 93 -4.32 20.00 4.38
C ASN A 93 -4.64 19.26 3.07
N ALA A 94 -3.63 18.89 2.28
CA ALA A 94 -3.82 18.22 0.99
C ALA A 94 -2.70 17.19 0.76
N LEU A 95 -3.04 16.03 0.18
CA LEU A 95 -2.07 14.97 -0.11
C LEU A 95 -1.04 15.44 -1.14
N GLU A 96 -1.45 16.31 -2.06
CA GLU A 96 -0.64 16.94 -3.08
C GLU A 96 0.50 17.77 -2.47
N SER A 97 0.26 18.43 -1.34
CA SER A 97 1.28 19.21 -0.63
C SER A 97 2.37 18.34 0.00
N LEU A 98 2.09 17.05 0.20
CA LEU A 98 3.09 16.10 0.66
C LEU A 98 3.96 15.57 -0.49
N ARG A 99 3.45 15.58 -1.74
CA ARG A 99 4.14 14.96 -2.88
C ARG A 99 5.54 15.56 -3.07
N GLY A 100 6.57 14.73 -2.94
CA GLY A 100 7.97 15.15 -3.05
C GLY A 100 8.50 15.99 -1.86
N ASN A 101 7.65 16.31 -0.88
CA ASN A 101 8.04 17.02 0.32
C ASN A 101 8.64 16.05 1.35
N ARG A 102 9.93 15.77 1.16
CA ARG A 102 10.73 14.85 2.01
C ARG A 102 11.03 15.41 3.41
N LEU A 103 10.68 16.67 3.70
CA LEU A 103 10.93 17.29 5.00
C LEU A 103 10.15 16.63 6.14
N HIS A 104 9.06 15.92 5.82
CA HIS A 104 8.26 15.17 6.78
C HIS A 104 8.76 13.73 7.00
N LEU A 105 9.80 13.30 6.29
CA LEU A 105 10.41 11.99 6.48
C LEU A 105 11.70 12.10 7.30
N ARG A 106 11.94 11.10 8.14
CA ARG A 106 13.23 10.90 8.81
C ARG A 106 13.67 9.45 8.68
N GLY A 107 14.93 9.25 8.29
CA GLY A 107 15.54 7.94 8.19
C GLY A 107 15.87 7.41 9.58
N VAL A 108 15.53 6.15 9.84
CA VAL A 108 15.87 5.44 11.08
C VAL A 108 16.61 4.17 10.68
N GLY A 109 17.85 4.02 11.15
CA GLY A 109 18.68 2.86 10.80
C GLY A 109 19.13 2.80 9.34
N LEU A 110 19.08 3.94 8.63
CA LEU A 110 19.61 4.07 7.26
C LEU A 110 21.07 4.53 7.29
N SER A 111 21.87 3.99 6.37
CA SER A 111 23.23 4.44 6.10
C SER A 111 23.25 5.83 5.44
N ASP A 112 24.40 6.51 5.51
CA ASP A 112 24.55 7.84 4.88
C ASP A 112 24.29 7.80 3.37
N GLY A 113 24.66 6.72 2.69
CA GLY A 113 24.37 6.54 1.26
C GLY A 113 22.88 6.40 0.97
N GLU A 114 22.13 5.67 1.79
CA GLU A 114 20.67 5.54 1.63
C GLU A 114 19.94 6.86 1.89
N LEU A 115 20.39 7.63 2.89
CA LEU A 115 19.85 8.96 3.19
C LEU A 115 20.07 9.93 2.03
N ASP A 116 21.26 9.91 1.42
CA ASP A 116 21.60 10.74 0.26
C ASP A 116 20.75 10.38 -0.97
N VAL A 117 20.67 9.09 -1.31
CA VAL A 117 19.85 8.58 -2.42
C VAL A 117 18.38 8.96 -2.25
N LEU A 118 17.84 8.84 -1.04
CA LEU A 118 16.44 9.16 -0.77
C LEU A 118 16.19 10.68 -0.62
N GLY A 119 17.22 11.48 -0.37
CA GLY A 119 17.11 12.90 -0.04
C GLY A 119 16.40 13.13 1.30
N VAL A 120 16.64 12.27 2.29
CA VAL A 120 15.96 12.29 3.61
C VAL A 120 16.98 12.49 4.72
N ARG A 121 16.60 13.21 5.79
CA ARG A 121 17.48 13.45 6.96
C ARG A 121 17.38 12.31 7.97
N LEU A 122 18.46 12.03 8.70
CA LEU A 122 18.46 11.09 9.81
C LEU A 122 17.55 11.57 10.96
N ALA A 123 16.86 10.66 11.63
CA ALA A 123 16.12 10.98 12.86
C ALA A 123 17.07 11.42 13.99
N GLY A 124 16.72 12.50 14.70
CA GLY A 124 17.52 13.04 15.79
C GLY A 124 18.63 14.03 15.38
N ARG A 125 18.72 14.36 14.07
CA ARG A 125 19.48 15.50 13.56
C ARG A 125 18.56 16.62 13.08
#